data_AF-A0A7X0FN26-F1
#
_entry.id   AF-A0A7X0FN26-F1
#
_cell.length_a   1.000
_cell.length_b   1.000
_cell.length_c   1.000
_cell.angle_alpha   90.00
_cell.angle_beta   90.00
_cell.angle_gamma   90.00
#
_symmetry.space_group_name_H-M   'P 1'
#
loop_
_entity.id
_entity.type
_entity.pdbx_description
1 polymer ?
#
loop_
_entity_poly.entity_id
_entity_poly.type
_entity_poly.pdbx_seq_one_letter_code
_entity_poly.pdbx_strand_id
1 'polypeptide(L)' 'MAERVTYVERAAPWGFFFLLAYIGAAIYFISITDGGFWDVILGLLQACVWPVYLIYYGLLALGVA' A
#
# COMPACT_ATOMS: atom_id res chain seq x y z
N MET A 1 6.76 -0.50 -44.11
CA MET A 1 5.93 0.24 -43.14
C MET A 1 5.86 -0.60 -41.88
N ALA A 2 6.57 -0.21 -40.81
CA ALA A 2 6.57 -0.97 -39.57
C ALA A 2 5.32 -0.59 -38.75
N GLU A 3 4.52 -1.59 -38.39
CA GLU A 3 3.33 -1.40 -37.57
C GLU A 3 3.75 -1.06 -36.14
N ARG A 4 3.38 0.13 -35.66
CA ARG A 4 3.61 0.54 -34.27
C ARG A 4 2.52 -0.07 -33.41
N VAL A 5 2.83 -1.20 -32.78
CA VAL A 5 1.97 -1.79 -31.75
C VAL A 5 1.98 -0.85 -30.53
N THR A 6 0.86 -0.18 -30.28
CA THR A 6 0.66 0.62 -29.08
C THR A 6 0.03 -0.24 -27.99
N TYR A 7 0.79 -0.55 -26.95
CA TYR A 7 0.26 -1.22 -25.76
C TYR A 7 -0.61 -0.25 -24.97
N VAL A 8 -1.91 -0.54 -24.91
CA VAL A 8 -2.86 0.20 -24.08
C VAL A 8 -2.94 -0.51 -22.72
N GLU A 9 -2.20 0.01 -21.74
CA GLU A 9 -2.19 -0.48 -20.36
C GLU A 9 -3.55 -0.25 -19.69
N ARG A 10 -4.29 -1.35 -19.45
CA ARG A 10 -5.58 -1.33 -18.74
C ARG A 10 -5.42 -1.39 -17.21
N ALA A 11 -4.19 -1.51 -16.70
CA ALA A 11 -3.90 -1.58 -15.27
C ALA A 11 -4.00 -0.22 -14.54
N ALA A 12 -4.15 0.89 -15.28
CA ALA A 12 -4.16 2.25 -14.72
C ALA A 12 -5.13 2.46 -13.54
N PRO A 13 -6.39 1.96 -13.56
CA PRO A 13 -7.31 2.12 -12.43
C PRO A 13 -6.80 1.41 -11.17
N TRP A 14 -6.31 0.18 -11.32
CA TRP A 14 -5.81 -0.63 -10.19
C TRP A 14 -4.57 0.01 -9.54
N GLY A 15 -3.63 0.52 -10.34
CA GLY A 15 -2.46 1.22 -9.83
C GLY A 15 -2.82 2.45 -8.98
N PHE A 16 -3.83 3.21 -9.38
CA PHE A 16 -4.31 4.36 -8.61
C PHE A 16 -4.90 3.96 -7.26
N PHE A 17 -5.69 2.88 -7.21
CA PHE A 17 -6.23 2.38 -5.93
C PHE A 17 -5.13 1.88 -4.99
N PHE A 18 -4.13 1.16 -5.49
CA PHE A 18 -3.00 0.71 -4.67
C PHE A 18 -2.17 1.89 -4.14
N LEU A 19 -1.97 2.93 -4.94
CA LEU A 19 -1.32 4.17 -4.50
C LEU A 19 -2.13 4.85 -3.37
N LEU A 20 -3.44 4.97 -3.55
CA LEU A 20 -4.31 5.59 -2.55
C LEU A 20 -4.33 4.78 -1.25
N ALA A 21 -4.36 3.45 -1.34
CA ALA A 21 -4.28 2.55 -0.18
C ALA A 21 -2.94 2.71 0.56
N TYR A 22 -1.82 2.80 -0.18
CA TYR A 22 -0.51 3.08 0.40
C TYR A 22 -0.47 4.43 1.13
N ILE A 23 -1.02 5.49 0.52
CA ILE A 23 -1.12 6.81 1.15
C ILE A 23 -1.94 6.74 2.44
N GLY A 24 -3.08 6.04 2.42
CA GLY A 24 -3.90 5.82 3.61
C GLY A 24 -3.13 5.09 4.73
N ALA A 25 -2.39 4.04 4.38
CA ALA A 25 -1.54 3.31 5.33
C ALA A 25 -0.42 4.21 5.89
N ALA A 26 0.22 5.02 5.05
CA ALA A 26 1.26 5.95 5.49
C ALA A 26 0.72 6.98 6.49
N ILE A 27 -0.45 7.58 6.22
CA ILE A 27 -1.09 8.52 7.14
C ILE A 27 -1.39 7.82 8.48
N TYR A 28 -1.96 6.61 8.44
CA TYR A 28 -2.28 5.84 9.64
C TYR A 28 -1.04 5.55 10.50
N PHE A 29 0.02 4.98 9.92
CA PHE A 29 1.21 4.60 10.68
C PHE A 29 2.01 5.81 11.19
N ILE A 30 2.05 6.91 10.44
CA ILE A 30 2.66 8.17 10.89
C ILE A 30 1.84 8.81 12.02
N SER A 31 0.50 8.74 11.95
CA SER A 31 -0.37 9.30 13.01
C SER A 31 -0.26 8.60 14.36
N ILE A 32 0.23 7.36 14.36
CA ILE A 32 0.44 6.53 15.56
C ILE A 32 1.80 6.78 16.20
N THR A 33 2.75 7.37 15.48
CA THR A 33 4.12 7.56 15.97
C THR A 33 4.33 8.92 16.63
N ASP A 34 5.20 8.97 17.65
CA ASP A 34 5.42 10.12 18.54
C ASP A 34 6.13 11.33 17.88
N GLY A 35 6.30 11.32 16.56
CA GLY A 35 6.85 12.43 15.77
C GLY A 35 8.38 12.45 15.64
N GLY A 36 9.08 11.37 16.03
CA GLY A 36 10.51 11.23 15.78
C GLY A 36 10.84 11.08 14.28
N PHE A 37 11.97 11.62 13.82
CA PHE A 37 12.40 11.50 12.42
C PHE A 37 12.50 10.05 11.94
N TRP A 38 13.09 9.17 12.76
CA TRP A 38 13.20 7.74 12.46
C TRP A 38 11.85 7.02 12.51
N ASP A 39 10.95 7.47 13.38
CA ASP A 39 9.61 6.91 13.52
C ASP A 39 8.78 7.13 12.26
N VAL A 40 8.91 8.30 11.63
CA VAL A 40 8.27 8.60 10.34
C VAL A 40 8.82 7.69 9.23
N ILE A 41 10.14 7.46 9.19
CA ILE A 41 10.77 6.55 8.21
C ILE A 41 10.27 5.11 8.41
N LEU A 42 10.22 4.65 9.67
CA LEU A 42 9.69 3.34 10.01
C LEU A 42 8.20 3.22 9.65
N GLY A 43 7.40 4.26 9.90
CA GLY A 43 5.99 4.31 9.52
C GLY A 43 5.76 4.21 8.01
N LEU A 44 6.61 4.86 7.20
CA LEU A 44 6.57 4.74 5.73
C LEU A 44 6.98 3.34 5.26
N LEU A 45 8.03 2.75 5.84
CA LEU A 45 8.41 1.36 5.56
C LEU A 45 7.29 0.39 5.93
N GLN A 46 6.64 0.60 7.07
CA GLN A 46 5.50 -0.19 7.53
C GLN A 46 4.29 -0.02 6.60
N ALA A 47 4.06 1.18 6.07
CA ALA A 47 3.05 1.45 5.06
C ALA A 47 3.31 0.68 3.77
N CYS A 48 4.55 0.40 3.36
CA CYS A 48 4.82 -0.46 2.19
C CYS A 48 4.35 -1.90 2.40
N VAL A 49 4.35 -2.35 3.65
CA VAL A 49 3.99 -3.72 4.07
C VAL A 49 2.49 -3.83 4.41
N TRP A 50 1.70 -2.78 4.16
CA TRP A 50 0.27 -2.73 4.45
C TRP A 50 -0.55 -3.95 3.97
N PRO A 51 -0.31 -4.57 2.79
CA PRO A 51 -1.12 -5.71 2.34
C PRO A 51 -0.91 -6.94 3.23
N VAL A 52 0.27 -7.11 3.81
CA VAL A 52 0.59 -8.22 4.71
C VAL A 52 -0.20 -8.06 6.01
N TYR A 53 -0.26 -6.85 6.57
CA TYR A 53 -1.09 -6.56 7.74
C TYR A 53 -2.57 -6.81 7.43
N LEU A 54 -3.06 -6.37 6.27
CA LEU A 54 -4.46 -6.56 5.88
C LEU A 54 -4.82 -8.05 5.80
N ILE A 55 -3.96 -8.87 5.20
CA ILE A 55 -4.17 -10.33 5.12
C ILE A 55 -4.09 -10.96 6.51
N TYR A 56 -3.06 -10.64 7.29
CA TYR A 56 -2.86 -11.21 8.63
C TYR A 56 -4.05 -10.92 9.55
N TYR A 57 -4.42 -9.64 9.68
CA TYR A 57 -5.56 -9.25 10.51
C TYR A 57 -6.90 -9.71 9.93
N GLY A 58 -7.03 -9.81 8.61
CA GLY A 58 -8.22 -10.37 7.96
C GLY A 58 -8.41 -11.84 8.28
N LEU A 59 -7.35 -12.65 8.20
CA LEU A 59 -7.38 -14.08 8.55
C LEU A 59 -7.64 -14.28 10.05
N LEU A 60 -7.03 -13.46 10.90
CA LEU A 60 -7.27 -13.46 12.34
C LEU A 60 -8.74 -13.13 12.65
N ALA A 61 -9.31 -12.11 12.00
CA ALA A 61 -10.71 -11.72 12.18
C ALA A 61 -11.70 -12.80 11.73
N LEU A 62 -11.30 -13.63 10.76
CA LEU A 62 -12.07 -14.79 10.31
C LEU A 62 -11.89 -16.03 11.22
N GLY A 63 -11.05 -15.95 12.26
CA GLY A 63 -10.81 -17.05 13.21
C GLY A 63 -9.99 -18.21 12.62
N VAL A 64 -9.24 -17.96 11.55
CA VAL A 64 -8.44 -18.98 10.85
C VAL A 64 -7.02 -19.09 11.43
N ALA A 65 -6.58 -18.09 12.21
CA ALA A 65 -5.26 -17.99 12.82
C ALA A 65 -5.35 -18.01 14.36
#